data_AF-A0A936MTT5-F1
#
_entry.id   AF-A0A936MTT5-F1
#
_cell.length_a   1.000
_cell.length_b   1.000
_cell.length_c   1.000
_cell.angle_alpha   90.00
_cell.angle_beta   90.00
_cell.angle_gamma   90.00
#
_symmetry.space_group_name_H-M   'P 1'
#
loop_
_entity.id
_entity.type
_entity.pdbx_description
1 polymer ?
#
loop_
_entity_poly.entity_id
_entity_poly.type
_entity_poly.pdbx_seq_one_letter_code
_entity_poly.pdbx_strand_id
1 'polypeptide(L)'
;MDLIQSIWLSSAAGAGLFFGAGLLVSKAFPGKGGDGANAGLVEAEKEARQRAEAQVTALEQRQAELTQSLEGERSRAQEGQNARAEAQKLREQVSQLQAELNRARAAASGPSPAEAQLRQENADLRQRMAGAEQASQAYAAEHARAQDLEQRLAAALAQAGAAQGSGAQKQELERRLAAAQAEAQAAQAQLRDAKTQADQLRAGAQRAEQLAAENAQLRSRQGGSDKLGAELATEKAKVTQLQNQVAALQKTAENTGKLAADLTTEKTKVRELEQKLAAASKSSGDSSKLTQEIAAEKAKVQQLQAQIATLQQAANEAARLGLELANARTKVNDLESRLAKAPAAGANPQEFDRLRTENTKLSGELDIMKRTAISQKDYDALKKTNNDMALRMRTLEQRASETDYYANENSELRRRVEELEAIALEAKQMRRRITDLEAQAFAIAASKTKDKGAAGKTAAGQAQVAPSGSERRLEELLEEAMSSLIREETGGRAVVLSDTRGLLLASAGEPKYQNELAAAASVVAEVAEKVRLLLPFAEPQTLHLSDVNNVIVKTRWLRLEDDTLALSVLGFSEDMPDPTEDKVAKTVSKLMSYG
;
A
#
# COMPACT_ATOMS: atom_id res chain seq x y z
N MET A 1 37.94 27.01 -29.75
CA MET A 1 38.02 26.86 -31.22
C MET A 1 36.69 26.29 -31.67
N ASP A 2 35.69 27.14 -31.92
CA ASP A 2 35.45 27.85 -33.21
C ASP A 2 34.72 26.90 -34.18
N LEU A 3 33.64 27.23 -34.89
CA LEU A 3 33.10 28.49 -35.43
C LEU A 3 31.63 28.18 -35.82
N ILE A 4 30.59 28.90 -35.37
CA ILE A 4 29.89 30.01 -36.05
C ILE A 4 29.66 29.82 -37.57
N GLN A 5 28.37 29.83 -37.96
CA GLN A 5 27.73 30.56 -39.09
C GLN A 5 26.36 29.90 -39.35
N SER A 6 25.22 30.55 -39.61
CA SER A 6 24.84 31.96 -39.76
C SER A 6 23.36 31.95 -40.14
N ILE A 7 22.48 32.68 -39.43
CA ILE A 7 21.38 33.44 -40.05
C ILE A 7 21.26 34.73 -39.25
N TRP A 8 21.44 35.84 -39.97
CA TRP A 8 21.46 37.22 -39.53
C TRP A 8 20.48 37.99 -40.45
N LEU A 9 20.02 39.16 -39.98
CA LEU A 9 19.20 40.21 -40.63
C LEU A 9 17.69 40.00 -40.75
N SER A 10 16.92 40.75 -39.94
CA SER A 10 16.54 42.11 -40.38
C SER A 10 15.96 42.99 -39.26
N SER A 11 16.41 44.25 -39.30
CA SER A 11 15.74 45.48 -38.86
C SER A 11 15.89 45.95 -37.41
N ALA A 12 17.05 46.55 -37.15
CA ALA A 12 17.17 47.74 -36.32
C ALA A 12 17.10 48.99 -37.22
N ALA A 13 16.20 49.93 -36.91
CA ALA A 13 16.26 51.35 -37.27
C ALA A 13 15.13 52.06 -36.51
N GLY A 14 15.40 52.61 -35.32
CA GLY A 14 15.58 54.04 -35.14
C GLY A 14 14.50 54.54 -34.17
N ALA A 15 14.65 55.57 -33.37
CA ALA A 15 15.75 56.47 -33.09
C ALA A 15 15.43 57.07 -31.71
N GLY A 16 16.44 57.24 -30.86
CA GLY A 16 16.32 58.12 -29.71
C GLY A 16 16.16 59.57 -30.17
N LEU A 17 15.22 60.30 -29.58
CA LEU A 17 15.20 61.75 -29.53
C LEU A 17 14.40 62.18 -28.30
N PHE A 18 15.14 62.41 -27.21
CA PHE A 18 14.69 63.24 -26.10
C PHE A 18 14.79 64.71 -26.55
N PHE A 19 13.66 65.34 -26.89
CA PHE A 19 13.49 66.79 -26.78
C PHE A 19 12.87 67.03 -25.39
N GLY A 20 13.43 67.81 -24.49
CA GLY A 20 14.12 69.07 -24.71
C GLY A 20 13.17 70.18 -24.25
N ALA A 21 13.39 70.66 -23.04
CA ALA A 21 12.65 71.73 -22.38
C ALA A 21 12.56 73.02 -23.23
N GLY A 22 11.48 73.77 -23.02
CA GLY A 22 11.50 75.24 -23.10
C GLY A 22 11.11 75.87 -24.44
N LEU A 23 9.88 76.38 -24.49
CA LEU A 23 9.51 77.56 -25.28
C LEU A 23 8.32 78.21 -24.54
N LEU A 24 8.55 79.18 -23.65
CA LEU A 24 8.65 80.61 -23.96
C LEU A 24 7.52 81.11 -24.87
N VAL A 25 6.42 81.54 -24.27
CA VAL A 25 5.71 82.75 -24.74
C VAL A 25 5.45 83.64 -23.54
N SER A 26 6.43 84.51 -23.29
CA SER A 26 6.31 85.71 -22.49
C SER A 26 5.52 86.77 -23.27
N LYS A 27 4.57 87.40 -22.58
CA LYS A 27 4.06 88.78 -22.75
C LYS A 27 4.62 89.60 -23.93
N ALA A 28 3.73 90.05 -24.82
CA ALA A 28 3.80 91.35 -25.47
C ALA A 28 2.51 92.13 -25.17
N PHE A 29 2.67 93.44 -24.93
CA PHE A 29 1.76 94.37 -24.24
C PHE A 29 0.73 95.05 -25.21
N PRO A 30 -0.15 95.98 -24.76
CA PRO A 30 -1.58 95.99 -25.04
C PRO A 30 -2.00 96.95 -26.16
N GLY A 31 -3.24 96.78 -26.64
CA GLY A 31 -3.89 97.72 -27.55
C GLY A 31 -5.39 97.78 -27.31
N LYS A 32 -5.78 98.54 -26.28
CA LYS A 32 -7.06 99.26 -26.15
C LYS A 32 -8.36 98.49 -26.47
N GLY A 33 -9.11 98.28 -25.40
CA GLY A 33 -10.55 98.48 -25.40
C GLY A 33 -11.37 97.21 -25.60
N GLY A 34 -12.32 97.00 -24.70
CA GLY A 34 -13.37 96.02 -24.88
C GLY A 34 -13.54 95.14 -23.64
N ASP A 35 -14.35 95.63 -22.72
CA ASP A 35 -14.99 94.85 -21.67
C ASP A 35 -15.56 93.54 -22.24
N GLY A 36 -15.29 92.44 -21.55
CA GLY A 36 -15.91 91.14 -21.87
C GLY A 36 -14.95 89.98 -21.77
N ALA A 37 -14.44 89.70 -20.56
CA ALA A 37 -13.84 88.40 -20.27
C ALA A 37 -14.94 87.32 -20.44
N ASN A 38 -15.01 86.73 -21.64
CA ASN A 38 -15.90 85.63 -21.96
C ASN A 38 -15.48 84.39 -21.16
N ALA A 39 -16.17 84.14 -20.04
CA ALA A 39 -16.01 82.96 -19.21
C ALA A 39 -16.05 81.64 -20.01
N GLY A 40 -16.75 81.60 -21.15
CA GLY A 40 -16.86 80.42 -22.01
C GLY A 40 -15.57 79.97 -22.70
N LEU A 41 -14.57 80.84 -22.92
CA LEU A 41 -13.29 80.43 -23.56
C LEU A 41 -12.38 79.68 -22.59
N VAL A 42 -12.38 80.07 -21.31
CA VAL A 42 -11.64 79.39 -20.24
C VAL A 42 -12.29 78.05 -19.91
N GLU A 43 -13.61 77.98 -20.02
CA GLU A 43 -14.37 76.75 -19.84
C GLU A 43 -14.12 75.75 -20.98
N ALA A 44 -14.10 76.22 -22.23
CA ALA A 44 -13.75 75.39 -23.39
C ALA A 44 -12.31 74.84 -23.34
N GLU A 45 -11.34 75.62 -22.84
CA GLU A 45 -9.96 75.14 -22.66
C GLU A 45 -9.85 74.08 -21.56
N LYS A 46 -10.59 74.23 -20.46
CA LYS A 46 -10.66 73.22 -19.39
C LYS A 46 -11.28 71.92 -19.89
N GLU A 47 -12.35 71.99 -20.68
CA GLU A 47 -12.95 70.81 -21.30
C GLU A 47 -12.00 70.13 -22.29
N ALA A 48 -11.24 70.90 -23.09
CA ALA A 48 -10.28 70.34 -24.03
C ALA A 48 -9.13 69.61 -23.30
N ARG A 49 -8.62 70.17 -22.18
CA ARG A 49 -7.61 69.51 -21.35
C ARG A 49 -8.14 68.25 -20.68
N GLN A 50 -9.36 68.29 -20.13
CA GLN A 50 -9.99 67.10 -19.56
C GLN A 50 -10.18 65.98 -20.59
N ARG A 51 -10.55 66.32 -21.84
CA ARG A 51 -10.64 65.33 -22.92
C ARG A 51 -9.28 64.77 -23.33
N ALA A 52 -8.23 65.60 -23.36
CA ALA A 52 -6.88 65.15 -23.66
C ALA A 52 -6.32 64.24 -22.55
N GLU A 53 -6.51 64.62 -21.28
CA GLU A 53 -6.13 63.80 -20.12
C GLU A 53 -6.88 62.46 -20.13
N ALA A 54 -8.19 62.47 -20.39
CA ALA A 54 -8.99 61.25 -20.52
C ALA A 54 -8.47 60.32 -21.62
N GLN A 55 -8.07 60.86 -22.78
CA GLN A 55 -7.51 60.08 -23.88
C GLN A 55 -6.15 59.47 -23.53
N VAL A 56 -5.29 60.21 -22.81
CA VAL A 56 -4.00 59.69 -22.36
C VAL A 56 -4.19 58.54 -21.37
N THR A 57 -5.07 58.70 -20.37
CA THR A 57 -5.39 57.60 -19.44
C THR A 57 -6.00 56.38 -20.13
N ALA A 58 -6.81 56.58 -21.17
CA ALA A 58 -7.38 55.47 -21.94
C ALA A 58 -6.32 54.70 -22.74
N LEU A 59 -5.32 55.40 -23.28
CA LEU A 59 -4.20 54.77 -23.99
C LEU A 59 -3.26 54.04 -23.03
N GLU A 60 -2.98 54.61 -21.85
CA GLU A 60 -2.19 53.96 -20.80
C GLU A 60 -2.87 52.68 -20.28
N GLN A 61 -4.19 52.71 -20.07
CA GLN A 61 -4.97 51.53 -19.70
C GLN A 61 -4.87 50.44 -20.77
N ARG A 62 -5.03 50.81 -22.05
CA ARG A 62 -4.95 49.86 -23.17
C ARG A 62 -3.54 49.27 -23.33
N GLN A 63 -2.50 50.04 -23.04
CA GLN A 63 -1.11 49.54 -23.07
C GLN A 63 -0.83 48.60 -21.89
N ALA A 64 -1.38 48.88 -20.71
CA ALA A 64 -1.32 47.99 -19.56
C ALA A 64 -2.04 46.65 -19.83
N GLU A 65 -3.24 46.68 -20.44
CA GLU A 65 -3.99 45.48 -20.82
C GLU A 65 -3.23 44.61 -21.83
N LEU A 66 -2.62 45.22 -22.86
CA LEU A 66 -1.82 44.48 -23.84
C LEU A 66 -0.57 43.85 -23.22
N THR A 67 0.05 44.52 -22.26
CA THR A 67 1.23 44.00 -21.55
C THR A 67 0.84 42.80 -20.68
N GLN A 68 -0.26 42.90 -19.93
CA GLN A 68 -0.81 41.78 -19.17
C GLN A 68 -1.22 40.60 -20.06
N SER A 69 -1.79 40.86 -21.23
CA SER A 69 -2.14 39.80 -22.19
C SER A 69 -0.91 39.07 -22.72
N LEU A 70 0.18 39.78 -23.04
CA LEU A 70 1.42 39.17 -23.54
C LEU A 70 2.15 38.37 -22.44
N GLU A 71 2.12 38.85 -21.20
CA GLU A 71 2.66 38.12 -20.05
C GLU A 71 1.86 36.84 -19.79
N GLY A 72 0.53 36.91 -19.89
CA GLY A 72 -0.35 35.74 -19.80
C GLY A 72 -0.15 34.71 -20.93
N GLU A 73 0.21 35.14 -22.14
CA GLU A 73 0.57 34.21 -23.22
C GLU A 73 1.95 33.56 -23.01
N ARG A 74 2.92 34.30 -22.48
CA ARG A 74 4.25 33.77 -22.15
C ARG A 74 4.19 32.75 -21.02
N SER A 75 3.41 32.99 -19.97
CA SER A 75 3.24 32.03 -18.87
C SER A 75 2.62 30.73 -19.38
N ARG A 76 1.55 30.80 -20.19
CA ARG A 76 0.93 29.63 -20.83
C ARG A 76 1.88 28.86 -21.73
N ALA A 77 2.73 29.56 -22.49
CA ALA A 77 3.73 28.91 -23.33
C ALA A 77 4.80 28.18 -22.50
N GLN A 78 5.20 28.75 -21.35
CA GLN A 78 6.17 28.15 -20.44
C GLN A 78 5.59 26.94 -19.69
N GLU A 79 4.33 27.02 -19.23
CA GLU A 79 3.59 25.89 -18.68
C GLU A 79 3.48 24.74 -19.69
N GLY A 80 3.21 25.06 -20.96
CA GLY A 80 3.19 24.07 -22.04
C GLY A 80 4.54 23.39 -22.30
N GLN A 81 5.66 24.07 -22.07
CA GLN A 81 6.99 23.46 -22.16
C GLN A 81 7.30 22.57 -20.96
N ASN A 82 6.93 23.01 -19.75
CA ASN A 82 7.12 22.22 -18.52
C ASN A 82 6.31 20.92 -18.56
N ALA A 83 5.04 20.98 -18.98
CA ALA A 83 4.19 19.81 -19.15
C ALA A 83 4.77 18.79 -20.17
N ARG A 84 5.44 19.27 -21.23
CA ARG A 84 6.12 18.39 -22.20
C ARG A 84 7.36 17.74 -21.60
N ALA A 85 8.14 18.45 -20.80
CA ALA A 85 9.31 17.91 -20.11
C ALA A 85 8.90 16.85 -19.06
N GLU A 86 7.82 17.08 -18.32
CA GLU A 86 7.26 16.11 -17.38
C GLU A 86 6.73 14.86 -18.09
N ALA A 87 6.02 15.04 -19.21
CA ALA A 87 5.55 13.91 -20.03
C ALA A 87 6.71 13.05 -20.57
N GLN A 88 7.87 13.65 -20.87
CA GLN A 88 9.07 12.91 -21.26
C GLN A 88 9.67 12.13 -20.08
N LYS A 89 9.79 12.75 -18.90
CA LYS A 89 10.25 12.07 -17.67
C LYS A 89 9.36 10.89 -17.30
N LEU A 90 8.04 11.06 -17.37
CA LEU A 90 7.08 9.98 -17.09
C LEU A 90 7.23 8.82 -18.08
N ARG A 91 7.47 9.10 -19.37
CA ARG A 91 7.74 8.05 -20.36
C ARG A 91 9.04 7.29 -20.07
N GLU A 92 10.08 7.98 -19.62
CA GLU A 92 11.33 7.33 -19.21
C GLU A 92 11.14 6.46 -17.96
N GLN A 93 10.39 6.93 -16.97
CA GLN A 93 10.06 6.16 -15.77
C GLN A 93 9.23 4.91 -16.10
N VAL A 94 8.22 5.03 -16.98
CA VAL A 94 7.45 3.87 -17.44
C VAL A 94 8.34 2.87 -18.18
N SER A 95 9.27 3.34 -19.02
CA SER A 95 10.24 2.47 -19.68
C SER A 95 11.16 1.73 -18.69
N GLN A 96 11.63 2.43 -17.65
CA GLN A 96 12.45 1.84 -16.59
C GLN A 96 11.68 0.78 -15.79
N LEU A 97 10.46 1.10 -15.35
CA LEU A 97 9.59 0.16 -14.64
C LEU A 97 9.24 -1.06 -15.49
N GLN A 98 9.06 -0.87 -16.80
CA GLN A 98 8.79 -1.97 -17.72
C GLN A 98 10.03 -2.86 -17.92
N ALA A 99 11.24 -2.28 -17.92
CA ALA A 99 12.49 -3.02 -17.92
C ALA A 99 12.72 -3.80 -16.61
N GLU A 100 12.38 -3.21 -15.46
CA GLU A 100 12.45 -3.88 -14.16
C GLU A 100 11.43 -4.99 -14.03
N LEU A 101 10.19 -4.78 -14.51
CA LEU A 101 9.16 -5.81 -14.56
C LEU A 101 9.61 -6.97 -15.48
N ASN A 102 10.24 -6.68 -16.62
CA ASN A 102 10.79 -7.71 -17.50
C ASN A 102 11.98 -8.45 -16.85
N ARG A 103 12.84 -7.77 -16.08
CA ARG A 103 13.90 -8.42 -15.28
C ARG A 103 13.33 -9.28 -14.16
N ALA A 104 12.34 -8.80 -13.43
CA ALA A 104 11.67 -9.53 -12.37
C ALA A 104 10.94 -10.76 -12.93
N ARG A 105 10.30 -10.62 -14.10
CA ARG A 105 9.65 -11.72 -14.81
C ARG A 105 10.67 -12.75 -15.33
N ALA A 106 11.82 -12.30 -15.86
CA ALA A 106 12.91 -13.18 -16.25
C ALA A 106 13.53 -13.92 -15.05
N ALA A 107 13.65 -13.25 -13.89
CA ALA A 107 14.11 -13.85 -12.64
C ALA A 107 13.10 -14.83 -12.03
N ALA A 108 11.79 -14.58 -12.21
CA ALA A 108 10.72 -15.49 -11.79
C ALA A 108 10.49 -16.66 -12.77
N SER A 109 10.86 -16.51 -14.05
CA SER A 109 10.80 -17.59 -15.06
C SER A 109 12.10 -18.39 -15.17
N GLY A 110 13.19 -17.91 -14.57
CA GLY A 110 14.43 -18.66 -14.45
C GLY A 110 14.27 -19.80 -13.44
N PRO A 111 14.93 -20.95 -13.64
CA PRO A 111 14.95 -21.99 -12.62
C PRO A 111 15.47 -21.36 -11.32
N SER A 112 14.73 -21.55 -10.23
CA SER A 112 15.14 -21.03 -8.92
C SER A 112 16.57 -21.47 -8.60
N PRO A 113 17.34 -20.75 -7.77
CA PRO A 113 18.70 -21.17 -7.39
C PRO A 113 18.73 -22.62 -6.87
N ALA A 114 17.68 -23.05 -6.18
CA ALA A 114 17.49 -24.43 -5.74
C ALA A 114 17.24 -25.42 -6.90
N GLU A 115 16.45 -25.04 -7.92
CA GLU A 115 16.27 -25.87 -9.12
C GLU A 115 17.51 -25.91 -10.03
N ALA A 116 18.27 -24.82 -10.09
CA ALA A 116 19.55 -24.78 -10.81
C ALA A 116 20.58 -25.69 -10.12
N GLN A 117 20.63 -25.65 -8.78
CA GLN A 117 21.47 -26.53 -7.97
C GLN A 117 21.05 -28.00 -8.09
N LEU A 118 19.75 -28.30 -8.07
CA LEU A 118 19.25 -29.66 -8.31
C LEU A 118 19.50 -30.16 -9.74
N ARG A 119 19.45 -29.27 -10.74
CA ARG A 119 19.84 -29.63 -12.12
C ARG A 119 21.34 -29.91 -12.22
N GLN A 120 22.16 -29.13 -11.54
CA GLN A 120 23.61 -29.32 -11.50
C GLN A 120 23.97 -30.63 -10.78
N GLU A 121 23.35 -30.91 -9.63
CA GLU A 121 23.51 -32.19 -8.92
C GLU A 121 23.02 -33.38 -9.75
N ASN A 122 21.92 -33.25 -10.49
CA ASN A 122 21.47 -34.30 -11.42
C ASN A 122 22.42 -34.50 -12.61
N ALA A 123 23.05 -33.44 -13.10
CA ALA A 123 24.06 -33.52 -14.16
C ALA A 123 25.32 -34.23 -13.64
N ASP A 124 25.79 -33.88 -12.44
CA ASP A 124 26.92 -34.51 -11.78
C ASP A 124 26.66 -35.99 -11.48
N LEU A 125 25.45 -36.34 -11.01
CA LEU A 125 25.04 -37.73 -10.78
C LEU A 125 25.04 -38.54 -12.09
N ARG A 126 24.53 -37.96 -13.19
CA ARG A 126 24.57 -38.60 -14.51
C ARG A 126 26.01 -38.80 -15.00
N GLN A 127 26.88 -37.83 -14.78
CA GLN A 127 28.30 -37.94 -15.14
C GLN A 127 29.02 -39.01 -14.30
N ARG A 128 28.69 -39.12 -13.00
CA ARG A 128 29.20 -40.19 -12.12
C ARG A 128 28.69 -41.57 -12.53
N MET A 129 27.43 -41.70 -12.93
CA MET A 129 26.87 -42.95 -13.45
C MET A 129 27.53 -43.36 -14.77
N ALA A 130 27.73 -42.43 -15.71
CA ALA A 130 28.46 -42.69 -16.95
C ALA A 130 29.93 -43.10 -16.69
N GLY A 131 30.59 -42.46 -15.72
CA GLY A 131 31.93 -42.86 -15.28
C GLY A 131 31.96 -44.26 -14.64
N ALA A 132 30.94 -44.61 -13.87
CA ALA A 132 30.82 -45.94 -13.28
C ALA A 132 30.57 -47.04 -14.32
N GLU A 133 29.76 -46.77 -15.35
CA GLU A 133 29.57 -47.67 -16.49
C GLU A 133 30.86 -47.87 -17.29
N GLN A 134 31.62 -46.81 -17.55
CA GLN A 134 32.93 -46.90 -18.21
C GLN A 134 33.94 -47.70 -17.37
N ALA A 135 33.97 -47.50 -16.05
CA ALA A 135 34.82 -48.29 -15.14
C ALA A 135 34.43 -49.77 -15.14
N SER A 136 33.13 -50.08 -15.16
CA SER A 136 32.64 -51.45 -15.27
C SER A 136 33.02 -52.12 -16.59
N GLN A 137 33.00 -51.38 -17.71
CA GLN A 137 33.44 -51.88 -19.02
C GLN A 137 34.96 -52.11 -19.06
N ALA A 138 35.75 -51.20 -18.47
CA ALA A 138 37.19 -51.37 -18.33
C ALA A 138 37.54 -52.60 -17.48
N TYR A 139 36.82 -52.83 -16.38
CA TYR A 139 36.97 -54.04 -15.58
C TYR A 139 36.69 -55.33 -16.37
N ALA A 140 35.62 -55.35 -17.19
CA ALA A 140 35.30 -56.50 -18.03
C ALA A 140 36.37 -56.76 -19.11
N ALA A 141 36.93 -55.70 -19.69
CA ALA A 141 38.02 -55.81 -20.67
C ALA A 141 39.32 -56.33 -20.05
N GLU A 142 39.69 -55.85 -18.86
CA GLU A 142 40.86 -56.37 -18.13
C GLU A 142 40.68 -57.82 -17.68
N HIS A 143 39.46 -58.22 -17.31
CA HIS A 143 39.15 -59.62 -17.02
C HIS A 143 39.33 -60.53 -18.25
N ALA A 144 38.93 -60.08 -19.44
CA ALA A 144 39.15 -60.81 -20.68
C ALA A 144 40.65 -60.92 -21.03
N ARG A 145 41.44 -59.86 -20.79
CA ARG A 145 42.90 -59.86 -20.98
C ARG A 145 43.60 -60.84 -20.02
N ALA A 146 43.20 -60.84 -18.74
CA ALA A 146 43.74 -61.77 -17.76
C ALA A 146 43.49 -63.23 -18.18
N GLN A 147 42.31 -63.55 -18.70
CA GLN A 147 41.99 -64.88 -19.22
C GLN A 147 42.81 -65.27 -20.46
N ASP A 148 43.05 -64.34 -21.39
CA ASP A 148 43.92 -64.60 -22.56
C ASP A 148 45.37 -64.85 -22.14
N LEU A 149 45.89 -64.09 -21.18
CA LEU A 149 47.22 -64.29 -20.61
C LEU A 149 47.35 -65.64 -19.89
N GLU A 150 46.35 -66.04 -19.11
CA GLU A 150 46.33 -67.37 -18.47
C GLU A 150 46.37 -68.50 -19.51
N GLN A 151 45.63 -68.38 -20.62
CA GLN A 151 45.66 -69.36 -21.71
C GLN A 151 47.02 -69.42 -22.41
N ARG A 152 47.65 -68.26 -22.65
CA ARG A 152 49.01 -68.19 -23.22
C ARG A 152 50.06 -68.80 -22.30
N LEU A 153 49.94 -68.56 -20.99
CA LEU A 153 50.85 -69.13 -20.00
C LEU A 153 50.70 -70.65 -19.91
N ALA A 154 49.47 -71.16 -19.96
CA ALA A 154 49.21 -72.60 -20.06
C ALA A 154 49.79 -73.22 -21.34
N ALA A 155 49.66 -72.54 -22.48
CA ALA A 155 50.25 -72.98 -23.75
C ALA A 155 51.79 -72.96 -23.73
N ALA A 156 52.40 -71.92 -23.14
CA ALA A 156 53.85 -71.82 -22.99
C ALA A 156 54.42 -72.92 -22.07
N LEU A 157 53.72 -73.25 -20.96
CA LEU A 157 54.09 -74.37 -20.08
C LEU A 157 54.01 -75.72 -20.80
N ALA A 158 52.98 -75.95 -21.62
CA ALA A 158 52.85 -77.17 -22.42
C ALA A 158 53.98 -77.30 -23.47
N GLN A 159 54.36 -76.20 -24.11
CA GLN A 159 55.48 -76.18 -25.07
C GLN A 159 56.84 -76.39 -24.39
N ALA A 160 57.05 -75.82 -23.20
CA ALA A 160 58.26 -76.02 -22.40
C ALA A 160 58.41 -77.49 -21.93
N GLY A 161 57.31 -78.17 -21.60
CA GLY A 161 57.30 -79.59 -21.24
C GLY A 161 57.62 -80.54 -22.40
N ALA A 162 57.43 -80.10 -23.65
CA ALA A 162 57.69 -80.88 -24.86
C ALA A 162 59.09 -80.66 -25.47
N ALA A 163 59.83 -79.64 -25.03
CA ALA A 163 61.11 -79.26 -25.63
C ALA A 163 62.30 -80.08 -25.09
N GLN A 164 62.69 -81.14 -25.81
CA GLN A 164 63.97 -81.85 -25.64
C GLN A 164 65.01 -81.30 -26.65
N GLY A 165 65.66 -80.16 -26.36
CA GLY A 165 66.68 -79.61 -27.26
C GLY A 165 67.45 -78.40 -26.72
N SER A 166 68.75 -78.33 -27.08
CA SER A 166 69.81 -77.31 -26.85
C SER A 166 69.60 -76.23 -25.76
N GLY A 167 70.58 -76.09 -24.85
CA GLY A 167 70.52 -75.18 -23.68
C GLY A 167 70.19 -73.70 -23.96
N ALA A 168 70.44 -73.20 -25.17
CA ALA A 168 70.07 -71.84 -25.58
C ALA A 168 68.54 -71.68 -25.78
N GLN A 169 67.87 -72.68 -26.35
CA GLN A 169 66.41 -72.69 -26.50
C GLN A 169 65.71 -72.80 -25.14
N LYS A 170 66.30 -73.57 -24.22
CA LYS A 170 65.79 -73.68 -22.84
C LYS A 170 65.87 -72.35 -22.09
N GLN A 171 66.98 -71.61 -22.18
CA GLN A 171 67.12 -70.30 -21.54
C GLN A 171 66.16 -69.24 -22.12
N GLU A 172 65.91 -69.27 -23.43
CA GLU A 172 64.93 -68.37 -24.06
C GLU A 172 63.49 -68.69 -23.62
N LEU A 173 63.14 -69.98 -23.50
CA LEU A 173 61.84 -70.41 -22.97
C LEU A 173 61.67 -70.05 -21.49
N GLU A 174 62.72 -70.20 -20.67
CA GLU A 174 62.72 -69.78 -19.26
C GLU A 174 62.53 -68.27 -19.11
N ARG A 175 63.18 -67.45 -19.96
CA ARG A 175 62.97 -66.00 -19.97
C ARG A 175 61.55 -65.62 -20.37
N ARG A 176 60.98 -66.28 -21.38
CA ARG A 176 59.59 -66.05 -21.80
C ARG A 176 58.58 -66.46 -20.73
N LEU A 177 58.85 -67.56 -20.01
CA LEU A 177 58.00 -68.00 -18.91
C LEU A 177 58.03 -67.00 -17.75
N ALA A 178 59.21 -66.50 -17.37
CA ALA A 178 59.37 -65.50 -16.33
C ALA A 178 58.68 -64.16 -16.69
N ALA A 179 58.79 -63.73 -17.95
CA ALA A 179 58.10 -62.55 -18.45
C ALA A 179 56.56 -62.73 -18.42
N ALA A 180 56.05 -63.86 -18.91
CA ALA A 180 54.63 -64.18 -18.87
C ALA A 180 54.08 -64.28 -17.44
N GLN A 181 54.87 -64.82 -16.49
CA GLN A 181 54.50 -64.85 -15.08
C GLN A 181 54.45 -63.45 -14.45
N ALA A 182 55.41 -62.58 -14.77
CA ALA A 182 55.40 -61.19 -14.28
C ALA A 182 54.19 -60.40 -14.84
N GLU A 183 53.86 -60.57 -16.11
CA GLU A 183 52.68 -59.97 -16.74
C GLU A 183 51.37 -60.50 -16.14
N ALA A 184 51.27 -61.80 -15.89
CA ALA A 184 50.10 -62.40 -15.25
C ALA A 184 49.90 -61.88 -13.82
N GLN A 185 50.97 -61.73 -13.03
CA GLN A 185 50.89 -61.16 -11.68
C GLN A 185 50.48 -59.68 -11.69
N ALA A 186 50.98 -58.90 -12.65
CA ALA A 186 50.60 -57.49 -12.81
C ALA A 186 49.12 -57.33 -13.20
N ALA A 187 48.64 -58.14 -14.15
CA ALA A 187 47.24 -58.16 -14.55
C ALA A 187 46.31 -58.56 -13.38
N GLN A 188 46.74 -59.53 -12.55
CA GLN A 188 45.97 -59.97 -11.40
C GLN A 188 45.89 -58.90 -10.29
N ALA A 189 46.93 -58.07 -10.13
CA ALA A 189 46.90 -56.92 -9.23
C ALA A 189 45.93 -55.83 -9.74
N GLN A 190 46.00 -55.48 -11.03
CA GLN A 190 45.10 -54.51 -11.65
C GLN A 190 43.62 -54.94 -11.57
N LEU A 191 43.35 -56.23 -11.69
CA LEU A 191 42.00 -56.77 -11.56
C LEU A 191 41.45 -56.65 -10.13
N ARG A 192 42.29 -56.78 -9.10
CA ARG A 192 41.89 -56.56 -7.70
C ARG A 192 41.57 -55.09 -7.43
N ASP A 193 42.36 -54.17 -7.98
CA ASP A 193 42.13 -52.74 -7.82
C ASP A 193 40.84 -52.29 -8.53
N ALA A 194 40.65 -52.76 -9.76
CA ALA A 194 39.45 -52.44 -10.54
C ALA A 194 38.18 -53.07 -9.92
N LYS A 195 38.28 -54.26 -9.31
CA LYS A 195 37.18 -54.86 -8.53
C LYS A 195 36.81 -54.01 -7.32
N THR A 196 37.82 -53.54 -6.59
CA THR A 196 37.64 -52.69 -5.40
C THR A 196 36.96 -51.37 -5.78
N GLN A 197 37.35 -50.76 -6.90
CA GLN A 197 36.70 -49.56 -7.43
C GLN A 197 35.25 -49.81 -7.86
N ALA A 198 34.96 -50.95 -8.50
CA ALA A 198 33.60 -51.33 -8.89
C ALA A 198 32.68 -51.54 -7.67
N ASP A 199 33.18 -52.16 -6.60
CA ASP A 199 32.43 -52.36 -5.37
C ASP A 199 32.16 -51.04 -4.62
N GLN A 200 33.14 -50.11 -4.62
CA GLN A 200 32.95 -48.75 -4.08
C GLN A 200 31.90 -47.95 -4.85
N LEU A 201 31.91 -48.01 -6.17
CA LEU A 201 30.93 -47.33 -7.02
C LEU A 201 29.52 -47.91 -6.83
N ARG A 202 29.39 -49.24 -6.70
CA ARG A 202 28.12 -49.90 -6.41
C ARG A 202 27.56 -49.49 -5.04
N ALA A 203 28.40 -49.43 -4.01
CA ALA A 203 27.99 -48.95 -2.69
C ALA A 203 27.56 -47.47 -2.73
N GLY A 204 28.24 -46.64 -3.53
CA GLY A 204 27.86 -45.25 -3.77
C GLY A 204 26.50 -45.10 -4.45
N ALA A 205 26.21 -45.93 -5.47
CA ALA A 205 24.92 -45.93 -6.17
C ALA A 205 23.76 -46.34 -5.25
N GLN A 206 23.94 -47.36 -4.42
CA GLN A 206 22.92 -47.79 -3.44
C GLN A 206 22.64 -46.69 -2.40
N ARG A 207 23.67 -45.97 -1.95
CA ARG A 207 23.51 -44.85 -1.02
C ARG A 207 22.76 -43.67 -1.67
N ALA A 208 23.03 -43.39 -2.94
CA ALA A 208 22.30 -42.35 -3.68
C ALA A 208 20.81 -42.70 -3.87
N GLU A 209 20.50 -43.98 -4.12
CA GLU A 209 19.13 -44.47 -4.26
C GLU A 209 18.35 -44.40 -2.92
N GLN A 210 19.01 -44.73 -1.81
CA GLN A 210 18.45 -44.54 -0.46
C GLN A 210 18.15 -43.06 -0.16
N LEU A 211 19.09 -42.16 -0.45
CA LEU A 211 18.90 -40.72 -0.27
C LEU A 211 17.80 -40.15 -1.17
N ALA A 212 17.61 -40.69 -2.38
CA ALA A 212 16.52 -40.31 -3.27
C ALA A 212 15.15 -40.76 -2.74
N ALA A 213 15.06 -41.98 -2.20
CA ALA A 213 13.86 -42.50 -1.57
C ALA A 213 13.48 -41.71 -0.30
N GLU A 214 14.49 -41.36 0.52
CA GLU A 214 14.31 -40.54 1.71
C GLU A 214 13.82 -39.13 1.36
N ASN A 215 14.41 -38.49 0.34
CA ASN A 215 13.94 -37.19 -0.16
C ASN A 215 12.51 -37.24 -0.72
N ALA A 216 12.12 -38.32 -1.42
CA ALA A 216 10.75 -38.50 -1.89
C ALA A 216 9.76 -38.63 -0.72
N GLN A 217 10.14 -39.35 0.34
CA GLN A 217 9.34 -39.47 1.56
C GLN A 217 9.23 -38.12 2.28
N LEU A 218 10.31 -37.36 2.41
CA LEU A 218 10.31 -36.02 3.02
C LEU A 218 9.39 -35.06 2.27
N ARG A 219 9.43 -35.05 0.92
CA ARG A 219 8.52 -34.24 0.09
C ARG A 219 7.05 -34.61 0.27
N SER A 220 6.74 -35.90 0.34
CA SER A 220 5.36 -36.35 0.58
C SER A 220 4.83 -35.96 1.96
N ARG A 221 5.71 -35.95 2.98
CA ARG A 221 5.38 -35.56 4.35
C ARG A 221 5.22 -34.03 4.49
N GLN A 222 6.10 -33.25 3.86
CA GLN A 222 5.97 -31.78 3.79
C GLN A 222 4.63 -31.37 3.15
N GLY A 223 4.29 -31.94 2.00
CA GLY A 223 3.01 -31.64 1.33
C GLY A 223 1.75 -32.04 2.12
N GLY A 224 1.87 -32.96 3.08
CA GLY A 224 0.79 -33.29 4.02
C GLY A 224 0.65 -32.26 5.16
N SER A 225 1.78 -31.79 5.70
CA SER A 225 1.81 -30.76 6.75
C SER A 225 1.30 -29.40 6.22
N ASP A 226 1.69 -29.03 5.00
CA ASP A 226 1.28 -27.76 4.39
C ASP A 226 -0.23 -27.71 4.12
N LYS A 227 -0.83 -28.85 3.71
CA LYS A 227 -2.28 -28.96 3.51
C LYS A 227 -3.05 -28.84 4.84
N LEU A 228 -2.59 -29.52 5.89
CA LEU A 228 -3.19 -29.41 7.22
C LEU A 228 -3.04 -28.00 7.81
N GLY A 229 -1.92 -27.33 7.57
CA GLY A 229 -1.71 -25.93 7.94
C GLY A 229 -2.66 -24.97 7.22
N ALA A 230 -2.87 -25.16 5.91
CA ALA A 230 -3.81 -24.35 5.13
C ALA A 230 -5.27 -24.56 5.55
N GLU A 231 -5.68 -25.81 5.82
CA GLU A 231 -7.01 -26.12 6.35
C GLU A 231 -7.23 -25.52 7.76
N LEU A 232 -6.22 -25.58 8.62
CA LEU A 232 -6.26 -24.96 9.95
C LEU A 232 -6.38 -23.44 9.88
N ALA A 233 -5.63 -22.78 8.98
CA ALA A 233 -5.71 -21.33 8.79
C ALA A 233 -7.10 -20.89 8.31
N THR A 234 -7.69 -21.66 7.39
CA THR A 234 -9.04 -21.40 6.86
C THR A 234 -10.11 -21.55 7.95
N GLU A 235 -10.03 -22.61 8.77
CA GLU A 235 -11.01 -22.84 9.84
C GLU A 235 -10.84 -21.82 10.99
N LYS A 236 -9.61 -21.38 11.30
CA LYS A 236 -9.36 -20.27 12.26
C LYS A 236 -9.97 -18.95 11.78
N ALA A 237 -9.84 -18.63 10.50
CA ALA A 237 -10.47 -17.43 9.93
C ALA A 237 -12.00 -17.48 10.07
N LYS A 238 -12.61 -18.65 9.82
CA LYS A 238 -14.04 -18.87 9.99
C LYS A 238 -14.50 -18.73 11.44
N VAL A 239 -13.71 -19.22 12.41
CA VAL A 239 -13.98 -19.03 13.85
C VAL A 239 -13.98 -17.55 14.21
N THR A 240 -13.00 -16.76 13.74
CA THR A 240 -12.96 -15.31 13.99
C THR A 240 -14.18 -14.60 13.39
N GLN A 241 -14.58 -14.97 12.17
CA GLN A 241 -15.75 -14.39 11.52
C GLN A 241 -17.05 -14.69 12.28
N LEU A 242 -17.28 -15.96 12.65
CA LEU A 242 -18.45 -16.37 13.44
C LEU A 242 -18.46 -15.71 14.83
N GLN A 243 -17.30 -15.56 15.46
CA GLN A 243 -17.16 -14.88 16.75
C GLN A 243 -17.55 -13.39 16.66
N ASN A 244 -17.14 -12.70 15.60
CA ASN A 244 -17.51 -11.30 15.37
C ASN A 244 -19.01 -11.16 15.10
N GLN A 245 -19.61 -12.07 14.32
CA GLN A 245 -21.06 -12.07 14.05
C GLN A 245 -21.88 -12.33 15.31
N VAL A 246 -21.48 -13.30 16.14
CA VAL A 246 -22.15 -13.58 17.42
C VAL A 246 -22.05 -12.39 18.37
N ALA A 247 -20.88 -11.74 18.46
CA ALA A 247 -20.70 -10.55 19.31
C ALA A 247 -21.58 -9.36 18.86
N ALA A 248 -21.69 -9.13 17.54
CA ALA A 248 -22.56 -8.08 16.99
C ALA A 248 -24.05 -8.35 17.28
N LEU A 249 -24.50 -9.59 17.12
CA LEU A 249 -25.88 -9.96 17.42
C LEU A 249 -26.19 -9.96 18.92
N GLN A 250 -25.25 -10.33 19.78
CA GLN A 250 -25.40 -10.22 21.23
C GLN A 250 -25.56 -8.77 21.70
N LYS A 251 -24.76 -7.85 21.17
CA LYS A 251 -24.89 -6.41 21.46
C LYS A 251 -26.24 -5.85 21.01
N THR A 252 -26.78 -6.39 19.91
CA THR A 252 -28.13 -6.05 19.42
C THR A 252 -29.20 -6.62 20.35
N ALA A 253 -29.00 -7.82 20.91
CA ALA A 253 -29.93 -8.47 21.83
C ALA A 253 -30.01 -7.78 23.21
N GLU A 254 -28.91 -7.20 23.73
CA GLU A 254 -28.90 -6.46 25.00
C GLU A 254 -29.86 -5.23 25.00
N ASN A 255 -30.06 -4.60 23.84
CA ASN A 255 -30.99 -3.49 23.68
C ASN A 255 -32.47 -3.92 23.78
N THR A 256 -32.77 -5.20 23.57
CA THR A 256 -34.13 -5.76 23.61
C THR A 256 -34.72 -5.70 25.02
N GLY A 257 -33.90 -5.84 26.07
CA GLY A 257 -34.36 -5.78 27.46
C GLY A 257 -34.86 -4.39 27.86
N LYS A 258 -34.19 -3.33 27.38
CA LYS A 258 -34.63 -1.93 27.59
C LYS A 258 -35.91 -1.63 26.81
N LEU A 259 -35.97 -2.04 25.54
CA LEU A 259 -37.16 -1.89 24.70
C LEU A 259 -38.39 -2.63 25.26
N ALA A 260 -38.19 -3.79 25.91
CA ALA A 260 -39.27 -4.51 26.59
C ALA A 260 -39.81 -3.75 27.81
N ALA A 261 -38.93 -3.11 28.59
CA ALA A 261 -39.33 -2.26 29.71
C ALA A 261 -40.07 -1.00 29.22
N ASP A 262 -39.59 -0.37 28.15
CA ASP A 262 -40.25 0.78 27.52
C ASP A 262 -41.63 0.41 26.97
N LEU A 263 -41.77 -0.76 26.34
CA LEU A 263 -43.07 -1.28 25.88
C LEU A 263 -44.05 -1.48 27.04
N THR A 264 -43.60 -2.00 28.20
CA THR A 264 -44.46 -2.14 29.38
C THR A 264 -44.90 -0.80 29.96
N THR A 265 -44.00 0.19 29.94
CA THR A 265 -44.29 1.55 30.38
C THR A 265 -45.33 2.22 29.49
N GLU A 266 -45.17 2.12 28.16
CA GLU A 266 -46.11 2.72 27.22
C GLU A 266 -47.48 2.01 27.18
N LYS A 267 -47.53 0.69 27.34
CA LYS A 267 -48.81 -0.02 27.54
C LYS A 267 -49.55 0.45 28.79
N THR A 268 -48.83 0.83 29.84
CA THR A 268 -49.42 1.34 31.09
C THR A 268 -49.98 2.75 30.88
N LYS A 269 -49.25 3.64 30.19
CA LYS A 269 -49.75 4.98 29.81
C LYS A 269 -50.97 4.94 28.91
N VAL A 270 -51.02 4.03 27.92
CA VAL A 270 -52.21 3.83 27.08
C VAL A 270 -53.43 3.48 27.95
N ARG A 271 -53.29 2.58 28.93
CA ARG A 271 -54.38 2.23 29.86
C ARG A 271 -54.83 3.41 30.72
N GLU A 272 -53.89 4.20 31.24
CA GLU A 272 -54.21 5.40 32.03
C GLU A 272 -54.92 6.47 31.19
N LEU A 273 -54.49 6.69 29.95
CA LEU A 273 -55.14 7.61 29.02
C LEU A 273 -56.53 7.12 28.62
N GLU A 274 -56.72 5.82 28.39
CA GLU A 274 -58.04 5.22 28.14
C GLU A 274 -58.99 5.40 29.34
N GLN A 275 -58.50 5.25 30.57
CA GLN A 275 -59.28 5.54 31.78
C GLN A 275 -59.64 7.03 31.90
N LYS A 276 -58.69 7.93 31.60
CA LYS A 276 -58.94 9.38 31.57
C LYS A 276 -59.94 9.77 30.49
N LEU A 277 -59.88 9.15 29.30
CA LEU A 277 -60.86 9.35 28.23
C LEU A 277 -62.25 8.87 28.65
N ALA A 278 -62.35 7.72 29.33
CA ALA A 278 -63.61 7.22 29.87
C ALA A 278 -64.21 8.17 30.92
N ALA A 279 -63.38 8.83 31.72
CA ALA A 279 -63.81 9.86 32.67
C ALA A 279 -64.19 11.19 31.98
N ALA A 280 -63.42 11.62 30.99
CA ALA A 280 -63.60 12.88 30.25
C ALA A 280 -64.73 12.84 29.23
N SER A 281 -65.20 11.66 28.79
CA SER A 281 -66.38 11.51 27.92
C SER A 281 -67.69 12.04 28.53
N LYS A 282 -67.67 12.44 29.81
CA LYS A 282 -68.75 13.16 30.51
C LYS A 282 -68.67 14.69 30.40
N SER A 283 -67.61 15.27 29.82
CA SER A 283 -67.40 16.70 29.60
C SER A 283 -66.84 16.99 28.20
N SER A 284 -67.56 17.73 27.35
CA SER A 284 -67.43 17.67 25.89
C SER A 284 -66.17 18.29 25.23
N GLY A 285 -65.20 18.82 26.00
CA GLY A 285 -64.06 19.58 25.46
C GLY A 285 -62.76 18.80 25.25
N ASP A 286 -62.36 17.95 26.21
CA ASP A 286 -61.02 17.33 26.24
C ASP A 286 -60.95 15.94 25.57
N SER A 287 -62.10 15.38 25.20
CA SER A 287 -62.20 14.02 24.65
C SER A 287 -61.48 13.86 23.29
N SER A 288 -61.43 14.90 22.46
CA SER A 288 -60.80 14.82 21.12
C SER A 288 -59.28 14.78 21.19
N LYS A 289 -58.67 15.55 22.11
CA LYS A 289 -57.22 15.55 22.35
C LYS A 289 -56.75 14.22 22.96
N LEU A 290 -57.48 13.71 23.97
CA LEU A 290 -57.20 12.39 24.56
C LEU A 290 -57.30 11.25 23.53
N THR A 291 -58.24 11.34 22.57
CA THR A 291 -58.37 10.34 21.50
C THR A 291 -57.17 10.36 20.55
N GLN A 292 -56.64 11.54 20.21
CA GLN A 292 -55.43 11.66 19.39
C GLN A 292 -54.19 11.16 20.14
N GLU A 293 -54.05 11.47 21.43
CA GLU A 293 -52.94 10.97 22.26
C GLU A 293 -52.96 9.45 22.41
N ILE A 294 -54.13 8.83 22.62
CA ILE A 294 -54.27 7.37 22.68
C ILE A 294 -53.91 6.73 21.33
N ALA A 295 -54.31 7.34 20.20
CA ALA A 295 -53.98 6.83 18.87
C ALA A 295 -52.46 6.89 18.59
N ALA A 296 -51.80 7.98 18.97
CA ALA A 296 -50.36 8.14 18.84
C ALA A 296 -49.59 7.14 19.72
N GLU A 297 -50.04 6.94 20.96
CA GLU A 297 -49.35 6.03 21.88
C GLU A 297 -49.61 4.55 21.55
N LYS A 298 -50.79 4.20 21.00
CA LYS A 298 -51.02 2.87 20.40
C LYS A 298 -50.14 2.60 19.18
N ALA A 299 -49.86 3.61 18.36
CA ALA A 299 -48.95 3.48 17.23
C ALA A 299 -47.50 3.22 17.70
N LYS A 300 -47.03 3.92 18.74
CA LYS A 300 -45.73 3.63 19.36
C LYS A 300 -45.65 2.25 19.99
N VAL A 301 -46.71 1.80 20.66
CA VAL A 301 -46.78 0.42 21.20
C VAL A 301 -46.66 -0.61 20.06
N GLN A 302 -47.36 -0.42 18.94
CA GLN A 302 -47.21 -1.30 17.77
C GLN A 302 -45.79 -1.27 17.19
N GLN A 303 -45.16 -0.10 17.11
CA GLN A 303 -43.80 0.05 16.62
C GLN A 303 -42.77 -0.64 17.54
N LEU A 304 -42.86 -0.44 18.85
CA LEU A 304 -42.00 -1.12 19.84
C LEU A 304 -42.21 -2.64 19.82
N GLN A 305 -43.45 -3.09 19.64
CA GLN A 305 -43.77 -4.52 19.58
C GLN A 305 -43.22 -5.17 18.30
N ALA A 306 -43.24 -4.46 17.16
CA ALA A 306 -42.60 -4.91 15.93
C ALA A 306 -41.06 -4.94 16.06
N GLN A 307 -40.45 -3.93 16.69
CA GLN A 307 -39.01 -3.90 16.96
C GLN A 307 -38.55 -5.05 17.85
N ILE A 308 -39.31 -5.38 18.90
CA ILE A 308 -39.01 -6.53 19.77
C ILE A 308 -39.08 -7.85 19.01
N ALA A 309 -40.06 -8.04 18.12
CA ALA A 309 -40.17 -9.26 17.31
C ALA A 309 -38.94 -9.47 16.41
N THR A 310 -38.47 -8.42 15.74
CA THR A 310 -37.27 -8.46 14.89
C THR A 310 -36.01 -8.76 15.70
N LEU A 311 -35.87 -8.15 16.88
CA LEU A 311 -34.74 -8.39 17.78
C LEU A 311 -34.74 -9.81 18.36
N GLN A 312 -35.92 -10.37 18.62
CA GLN A 312 -36.06 -11.74 19.11
C GLN A 312 -35.69 -12.77 18.04
N GLN A 313 -35.93 -12.46 16.76
CA GLN A 313 -35.44 -13.25 15.64
C GLN A 313 -33.91 -13.21 15.54
N ALA A 314 -33.30 -12.02 15.68
CA ALA A 314 -31.85 -11.86 15.72
C ALA A 314 -31.18 -12.62 16.88
N ALA A 315 -31.85 -12.69 18.04
CA ALA A 315 -31.36 -13.48 19.18
C ALA A 315 -31.35 -15.00 18.91
N ASN A 316 -32.36 -15.51 18.19
CA ASN A 316 -32.40 -16.92 17.79
C ASN A 316 -31.31 -17.26 16.76
N GLU A 317 -31.02 -16.34 15.84
CA GLU A 317 -29.90 -16.47 14.89
C GLU A 317 -28.55 -16.44 15.61
N ALA A 318 -28.38 -15.57 16.62
CA ALA A 318 -27.17 -15.54 17.45
C ALA A 318 -26.94 -16.88 18.18
N ALA A 319 -28.00 -17.49 18.71
CA ALA A 319 -27.92 -18.79 19.37
C ALA A 319 -27.50 -19.90 18.40
N ARG A 320 -28.02 -19.89 17.17
CA ARG A 320 -27.65 -20.84 16.12
C ARG A 320 -26.18 -20.67 15.70
N LEU A 321 -25.74 -19.43 15.46
CA LEU A 321 -24.35 -19.13 15.10
C LEU A 321 -23.39 -19.45 16.25
N GLY A 322 -23.81 -19.30 17.51
CA GLY A 322 -23.04 -19.72 18.68
C GLY A 322 -22.77 -21.23 18.69
N LEU A 323 -23.74 -22.04 18.26
CA LEU A 323 -23.59 -23.50 18.16
C LEU A 323 -22.66 -23.90 17.00
N GLU A 324 -22.74 -23.20 15.87
CA GLU A 324 -21.80 -23.35 14.74
C GLU A 324 -20.38 -22.94 15.12
N LEU A 325 -20.21 -21.88 15.91
CA LEU A 325 -18.91 -21.45 16.46
C LEU A 325 -18.31 -22.51 17.39
N ALA A 326 -19.12 -23.13 18.26
CA ALA A 326 -18.66 -24.20 19.14
C ALA A 326 -18.17 -25.44 18.35
N ASN A 327 -18.89 -25.80 17.28
CA ASN A 327 -18.49 -26.87 16.37
C ASN A 327 -17.19 -26.53 15.63
N ALA A 328 -17.06 -25.31 15.11
CA ALA A 328 -15.85 -24.85 14.43
C ALA A 328 -14.63 -24.82 15.37
N ARG A 329 -14.79 -24.38 16.62
CA ARG A 329 -13.72 -24.45 17.64
C ARG A 329 -13.30 -25.88 17.95
N THR A 330 -14.25 -26.81 18.03
CA THR A 330 -13.92 -28.24 18.23
C THR A 330 -13.11 -28.79 17.06
N LYS A 331 -13.45 -28.41 15.83
CA LYS A 331 -12.73 -28.81 14.62
C LYS A 331 -11.33 -28.19 14.55
N VAL A 332 -11.17 -26.92 14.94
CA VAL A 332 -9.85 -26.28 15.10
C VAL A 332 -9.01 -27.04 16.12
N ASN A 333 -9.55 -27.37 17.29
CA ASN A 333 -8.82 -28.14 18.30
C ASN A 333 -8.43 -29.55 17.81
N ASP A 334 -9.29 -30.24 17.04
CA ASP A 334 -8.95 -31.52 16.43
C ASP A 334 -7.82 -31.36 15.40
N LEU A 335 -7.91 -30.36 14.51
CA LEU A 335 -6.88 -30.04 13.53
C LEU A 335 -5.56 -29.61 14.18
N GLU A 336 -5.59 -28.83 15.26
CA GLU A 336 -4.41 -28.47 16.07
C GLU A 336 -3.80 -29.71 16.72
N SER A 337 -4.62 -30.62 17.26
CA SER A 337 -4.13 -31.87 17.83
C SER A 337 -3.53 -32.80 16.78
N ARG A 338 -4.09 -32.81 15.56
CA ARG A 338 -3.57 -33.56 14.42
C ARG A 338 -2.31 -32.93 13.86
N LEU A 339 -2.19 -31.61 13.88
CA LEU A 339 -0.96 -30.90 13.50
C LEU A 339 0.14 -31.10 14.56
N ALA A 340 -0.22 -31.13 15.84
CA ALA A 340 0.70 -31.43 16.94
C ALA A 340 1.16 -32.90 16.97
N LYS A 341 0.30 -33.83 16.50
CA LYS A 341 0.60 -35.26 16.33
C LYS A 341 1.18 -35.59 14.95
N ALA A 342 1.03 -34.70 13.98
CA ALA A 342 1.79 -34.78 12.74
C ALA A 342 3.26 -34.73 13.16
N PRO A 343 4.10 -35.65 12.67
CA PRO A 343 5.48 -35.72 13.11
C PRO A 343 6.13 -34.37 12.85
N ALA A 344 6.33 -33.61 13.92
CA ALA A 344 7.18 -32.43 13.89
C ALA A 344 8.51 -32.88 13.29
N ALA A 345 8.95 -32.20 12.25
CA ALA A 345 10.25 -32.43 11.67
C ALA A 345 11.30 -32.43 12.81
N GLY A 346 11.97 -33.58 13.02
CA GLY A 346 13.31 -33.61 13.63
C GLY A 346 13.53 -34.26 14.99
N ALA A 347 12.59 -34.97 15.62
CA ALA A 347 12.90 -35.64 16.90
C ALA A 347 12.34 -37.04 17.02
N ASN A 348 12.96 -37.98 16.30
CA ASN A 348 12.97 -39.37 16.72
C ASN A 348 14.11 -39.48 17.77
N PRO A 349 13.84 -39.64 19.08
CA PRO A 349 14.90 -39.65 20.10
C PRO A 349 15.96 -40.74 19.85
N GLN A 350 15.58 -41.82 19.17
CA GLN A 350 16.52 -42.87 18.73
C GLN A 350 17.43 -42.47 17.55
N GLU A 351 16.97 -41.59 16.65
CA GLU A 351 17.85 -41.01 15.62
C GLU A 351 18.73 -39.91 16.20
N PHE A 352 18.25 -39.13 17.17
CA PHE A 352 19.07 -38.14 17.85
C PHE A 352 20.22 -38.81 18.63
N ASP A 353 19.94 -39.91 19.33
CA ASP A 353 20.99 -40.69 20.01
C ASP A 353 21.94 -41.34 19.00
N ARG A 354 21.44 -41.92 17.90
CA ARG A 354 22.27 -42.47 16.81
C ARG A 354 23.16 -41.41 16.18
N LEU A 355 22.60 -40.28 15.76
CA LEU A 355 23.30 -39.14 15.17
C LEU A 355 24.25 -38.48 16.16
N ARG A 356 23.99 -38.55 17.47
CA ARG A 356 24.93 -38.10 18.51
C ARG A 356 26.11 -39.05 18.64
N THR A 357 25.88 -40.37 18.65
CA THR A 357 26.98 -41.36 18.59
C THR A 357 27.78 -41.24 17.29
N GLU A 358 27.11 -41.02 16.17
CA GLU A 358 27.72 -40.85 14.86
C GLU A 358 28.49 -39.52 14.78
N ASN A 359 27.97 -38.43 15.35
CA ASN A 359 28.70 -37.17 15.51
C ASN A 359 29.92 -37.32 16.42
N THR A 360 29.85 -38.08 17.51
CA THR A 360 31.05 -38.33 18.34
C THR A 360 32.07 -39.19 17.63
N LYS A 361 31.65 -40.16 16.81
CA LYS A 361 32.55 -40.95 15.96
C LYS A 361 33.18 -40.11 14.87
N LEU A 362 32.37 -39.35 14.14
CA LEU A 362 32.82 -38.45 13.08
C LEU A 362 33.69 -37.33 13.64
N SER A 363 33.42 -36.81 14.84
CA SER A 363 34.29 -35.84 15.52
C SER A 363 35.63 -36.47 15.95
N GLY A 364 35.63 -37.74 16.36
CA GLY A 364 36.84 -38.51 16.60
C GLY A 364 37.65 -38.75 15.31
N GLU A 365 36.98 -39.07 14.21
CA GLU A 365 37.58 -39.19 12.87
C GLU A 365 38.06 -37.84 12.32
N LEU A 366 37.36 -36.74 12.63
CA LEU A 366 37.75 -35.37 12.29
C LEU A 366 38.98 -34.94 13.10
N ASP A 367 39.10 -35.32 14.37
CA ASP A 367 40.29 -35.06 15.17
C ASP A 367 41.49 -35.94 14.78
N ILE A 368 41.24 -37.15 14.28
CA ILE A 368 42.27 -37.99 13.65
C ILE A 368 42.69 -37.38 12.29
N MET A 369 41.75 -36.91 11.47
CA MET A 369 42.05 -36.22 10.20
C MET A 369 42.73 -34.85 10.39
N LYS A 370 42.37 -34.09 11.43
CA LYS A 370 43.09 -32.86 11.83
C LYS A 370 44.53 -33.16 12.28
N ARG A 371 44.81 -34.36 12.79
CA ARG A 371 46.16 -34.79 13.14
C ARG A 371 46.99 -35.25 11.94
N THR A 372 46.38 -35.55 10.78
CA THR A 372 47.12 -36.15 9.66
C THR A 372 47.13 -35.40 8.32
N ALA A 373 46.41 -34.31 8.07
CA ALA A 373 46.46 -33.72 6.71
C ALA A 373 46.07 -32.24 6.51
N ILE A 374 46.12 -31.35 7.51
CA ILE A 374 45.86 -29.91 7.26
C ILE A 374 46.95 -29.08 7.93
N SER A 375 47.72 -28.33 7.12
CA SER A 375 48.68 -27.34 7.63
C SER A 375 47.93 -26.33 8.50
N GLN A 376 48.49 -25.93 9.64
CA GLN A 376 47.91 -24.96 10.58
C GLN A 376 47.32 -23.72 9.86
N LYS A 377 47.96 -23.31 8.75
CA LYS A 377 47.55 -22.18 7.90
C LYS A 377 46.21 -22.41 7.18
N ASP A 378 45.93 -23.63 6.73
CA ASP A 378 44.70 -23.98 6.03
C ASP A 378 43.53 -24.14 7.01
N TYR A 379 43.82 -24.58 8.24
CA TYR A 379 42.84 -24.58 9.34
C TYR A 379 42.40 -23.16 9.72
N ASP A 380 43.34 -22.23 9.83
CA ASP A 380 43.03 -20.82 10.12
C ASP A 380 42.25 -20.16 8.95
N ALA A 381 42.59 -20.51 7.70
CA ALA A 381 41.84 -20.07 6.53
C ALA A 381 40.40 -20.62 6.53
N LEU A 382 40.20 -21.91 6.82
CA LEU A 382 38.87 -22.51 6.95
C LEU A 382 38.07 -21.91 8.12
N LYS A 383 38.73 -21.62 9.23
CA LYS A 383 38.08 -20.99 10.39
C LYS A 383 37.61 -19.58 10.05
N LYS A 384 38.41 -18.82 9.30
CA LYS A 384 38.04 -17.48 8.83
C LYS A 384 36.89 -17.53 7.83
N THR A 385 36.91 -18.44 6.85
CA THR A 385 35.80 -18.60 5.90
C THR A 385 34.52 -19.07 6.59
N ASN A 386 34.61 -19.95 7.58
CA ASN A 386 33.45 -20.39 8.35
C ASN A 386 32.83 -19.25 9.18
N ASN A 387 33.66 -18.39 9.78
CA ASN A 387 33.18 -17.20 10.50
C ASN A 387 32.56 -16.17 9.54
N ASP A 388 33.13 -15.95 8.36
CA ASP A 388 32.55 -15.09 7.32
C ASP A 388 31.21 -15.63 6.81
N MET A 389 31.09 -16.96 6.61
CA MET A 389 29.82 -17.59 6.24
C MET A 389 28.79 -17.47 7.36
N ALA A 390 29.17 -17.66 8.62
CA ALA A 390 28.27 -17.48 9.76
C ALA A 390 27.75 -16.04 9.88
N LEU A 391 28.60 -15.04 9.62
CA LEU A 391 28.19 -13.64 9.57
C LEU A 391 27.23 -13.37 8.39
N ARG A 392 27.53 -13.90 7.20
CA ARG A 392 26.64 -13.78 6.04
C ARG A 392 25.28 -14.43 6.28
N MET A 393 25.26 -15.61 6.90
CA MET A 393 24.03 -16.29 7.32
C MET A 393 23.21 -15.42 8.27
N ARG A 394 23.84 -14.83 9.29
CA ARG A 394 23.15 -13.95 10.24
C ARG A 394 22.58 -12.69 9.58
N THR A 395 23.31 -12.09 8.64
CA THR A 395 22.81 -10.94 7.86
C THR A 395 21.64 -11.33 6.96
N LEU A 396 21.68 -12.53 6.35
CA LEU A 396 20.58 -13.03 5.53
C LEU A 396 19.34 -13.37 6.38
N GLU A 397 19.54 -13.93 7.56
CA GLU A 397 18.47 -14.20 8.54
C GLU A 397 17.82 -12.89 9.02
N GLN A 398 18.62 -11.86 9.29
CA GLN A 398 18.11 -10.53 9.61
C GLN A 398 17.29 -9.95 8.45
N ARG A 399 17.80 -10.00 7.22
CA ARG A 399 17.05 -9.52 6.03
C ARG A 399 15.77 -10.32 5.77
N ALA A 400 15.78 -11.63 6.04
CA ALA A 400 14.58 -12.46 5.94
C ALA A 400 13.53 -12.00 6.97
N SER A 401 13.93 -11.74 8.22
CA SER A 401 13.03 -11.23 9.25
C SER A 401 12.46 -9.84 8.93
N GLU A 402 13.25 -8.95 8.32
CA GLU A 402 12.78 -7.65 7.82
C GLU A 402 11.78 -7.83 6.67
N THR A 403 12.01 -8.79 5.78
CA THR A 403 11.08 -9.10 4.68
C THR A 403 9.75 -9.63 5.20
N ASP A 404 9.79 -10.51 6.20
CA ASP A 404 8.58 -11.03 6.86
C ASP A 404 7.82 -9.92 7.60
N TYR A 405 8.53 -8.98 8.23
CA TYR A 405 7.94 -7.79 8.83
C TYR A 405 7.18 -6.95 7.79
N TYR A 406 7.82 -6.62 6.66
CA TYR A 406 7.17 -5.86 5.59
C TYR A 406 6.03 -6.62 4.89
N ALA A 407 6.11 -7.95 4.82
CA ALA A 407 5.03 -8.78 4.29
C ALA A 407 3.80 -8.75 5.22
N ASN A 408 4.01 -8.83 6.53
CA ASN A 408 2.96 -8.72 7.53
C ASN A 408 2.32 -7.33 7.52
N GLU A 409 3.13 -6.27 7.50
CA GLU A 409 2.63 -4.88 7.40
C GLU A 409 1.82 -4.66 6.11
N ASN A 410 2.30 -5.16 4.96
CA ASN A 410 1.52 -5.12 3.72
C ASN A 410 0.20 -5.89 3.82
N SER A 411 0.17 -7.03 4.49
CA SER A 411 -1.07 -7.80 4.69
C SER A 411 -2.07 -7.05 5.58
N GLU A 412 -1.57 -6.33 6.59
CA GLU A 412 -2.39 -5.51 7.48
C GLU A 412 -2.92 -4.26 6.75
N LEU A 413 -2.07 -3.59 5.96
CA LEU A 413 -2.48 -2.47 5.12
C LEU A 413 -3.54 -2.90 4.10
N ARG A 414 -3.40 -4.07 3.47
CA ARG A 414 -4.43 -4.62 2.56
C ARG A 414 -5.75 -4.88 3.28
N ARG A 415 -5.73 -5.44 4.50
CA ARG A 415 -6.95 -5.60 5.31
C ARG A 415 -7.60 -4.26 5.65
N ARG A 416 -6.82 -3.26 6.02
CA ARG A 416 -7.34 -1.90 6.29
C ARG A 416 -7.95 -1.27 5.04
N VAL A 417 -7.35 -1.47 3.87
CA VAL A 417 -7.93 -1.02 2.59
C VAL A 417 -9.25 -1.74 2.31
N GLU A 418 -9.32 -3.06 2.49
CA GLU A 418 -10.58 -3.82 2.35
C GLU A 418 -11.68 -3.34 3.32
N GLU A 419 -11.32 -3.04 4.57
CA GLU A 419 -12.25 -2.47 5.57
C GLU A 419 -12.75 -1.08 5.15
N LEU A 420 -11.86 -0.19 4.67
CA LEU A 420 -12.23 1.13 4.18
C LEU A 420 -13.12 1.06 2.93
N GLU A 421 -12.86 0.12 2.03
CA GLU A 421 -13.72 -0.13 0.86
C GLU A 421 -15.11 -0.63 1.27
N ALA A 422 -15.19 -1.51 2.28
CA ALA A 422 -16.46 -1.97 2.82
C ALA A 422 -17.28 -0.82 3.44
N ILE A 423 -16.62 0.04 4.22
CA ILE A 423 -17.23 1.25 4.80
C ILE A 423 -17.71 2.20 3.69
N ALA A 424 -16.92 2.39 2.63
CA ALA A 424 -17.30 3.24 1.50
C ALA A 424 -18.53 2.68 0.75
N LEU A 425 -18.63 1.35 0.60
CA LEU A 425 -19.79 0.68 0.03
C LEU A 425 -21.04 0.85 0.91
N GLU A 426 -20.90 0.70 2.23
CA GLU A 426 -21.98 0.93 3.19
C GLU A 426 -22.46 2.39 3.16
N ALA A 427 -21.54 3.35 3.16
CA ALA A 427 -21.85 4.76 3.02
C ALA A 427 -22.60 5.06 1.70
N LYS A 428 -22.22 4.41 0.59
CA LYS A 428 -22.92 4.53 -0.69
C LYS A 428 -24.34 3.95 -0.63
N GLN A 429 -24.54 2.83 0.07
CA GLN A 429 -25.87 2.25 0.29
C GLN A 429 -26.73 3.15 1.19
N MET A 430 -26.15 3.71 2.26
CA MET A 430 -26.81 4.67 3.14
C MET A 430 -27.23 5.93 2.38
N ARG A 431 -26.37 6.49 1.53
CA ARG A 431 -26.72 7.62 0.65
C ARG A 431 -27.89 7.30 -0.27
N ARG A 432 -27.92 6.11 -0.89
CA ARG A 432 -29.07 5.67 -1.71
C ARG A 432 -30.36 5.59 -0.90
N ARG A 433 -30.32 5.00 0.30
CA ARG A 433 -31.48 4.94 1.19
C ARG A 433 -31.97 6.32 1.61
N ILE A 434 -31.05 7.26 1.88
CA ILE A 434 -31.39 8.65 2.18
C ILE A 434 -32.12 9.27 0.98
N THR A 435 -31.56 9.15 -0.23
CA THR A 435 -32.22 9.66 -1.44
C THR A 435 -33.60 9.04 -1.68
N ASP A 436 -33.77 7.74 -1.45
CA ASP A 436 -35.06 7.06 -1.60
C ASP A 436 -36.08 7.54 -0.54
N LEU A 437 -35.64 7.74 0.71
CA LEU A 437 -36.48 8.27 1.79
C LEU A 437 -36.85 9.74 1.55
N GLU A 438 -35.93 10.55 1.04
CA GLU A 438 -36.19 11.93 0.63
C GLU A 438 -37.22 11.98 -0.51
N ALA A 439 -37.09 11.10 -1.51
CA ALA A 439 -38.07 10.99 -2.59
C ALA A 439 -39.45 10.56 -2.09
N GLN A 440 -39.52 9.61 -1.14
CA GLN A 440 -40.78 9.22 -0.48
C GLN A 440 -41.38 10.37 0.35
N ALA A 441 -40.57 11.09 1.12
CA ALA A 441 -41.01 12.25 1.87
C ALA A 441 -41.55 13.35 0.94
N PHE A 442 -40.90 13.58 -0.20
CA PHE A 442 -41.35 14.52 -1.21
C PHE A 442 -42.68 14.09 -1.86
N ALA A 443 -42.84 12.80 -2.18
CA ALA A 443 -44.10 12.26 -2.72
C ALA A 443 -45.26 12.36 -1.70
N ILE A 444 -45.00 12.15 -0.42
CA ILE A 444 -45.98 12.32 0.66
C ILE A 444 -46.34 13.80 0.87
N ALA A 445 -45.37 14.71 0.76
CA ALA A 445 -45.61 16.15 0.83
C ALA A 445 -46.45 16.63 -0.37
N ALA A 446 -46.14 16.13 -1.58
CA ALA A 446 -46.88 16.44 -2.80
C ALA A 446 -48.31 15.87 -2.81
N SER A 447 -48.56 14.73 -2.17
CA SER A 447 -49.93 14.21 -2.02
C SER A 447 -50.73 14.98 -0.96
N LYS A 448 -50.10 15.41 0.14
CA LYS A 448 -50.74 16.26 1.16
C LYS A 448 -51.12 17.65 0.66
N THR A 449 -50.38 18.23 -0.29
CA THR A 449 -50.74 19.52 -0.91
C THR A 449 -51.86 19.38 -1.94
N LYS A 450 -52.08 18.18 -2.49
CA LYS A 450 -53.18 17.91 -3.44
C LYS A 450 -54.56 17.85 -2.77
N ASP A 451 -54.61 17.52 -1.47
CA ASP A 451 -55.86 17.47 -0.68
C ASP A 451 -56.22 18.80 0.02
N LYS A 452 -55.39 19.83 -0.06
CA LYS A 452 -55.67 21.18 0.46
C LYS A 452 -55.45 22.24 -0.61
N GLY A 453 -56.46 22.52 -1.44
CA GLY A 453 -56.36 23.65 -2.37
C GLY A 453 -57.48 23.87 -3.36
N ALA A 454 -58.74 23.92 -2.92
CA ALA A 454 -59.77 24.72 -3.59
C ALA A 454 -59.89 26.07 -2.86
N ALA A 455 -59.00 27.02 -3.16
CA ALA A 455 -59.18 28.46 -2.94
C ALA A 455 -57.96 29.19 -3.54
N GLY A 456 -58.21 29.99 -4.57
CA GLY A 456 -57.16 30.63 -5.38
C GLY A 456 -56.57 31.90 -4.79
N LYS A 457 -55.36 32.23 -5.25
CA LYS A 457 -54.97 33.56 -5.77
C LYS A 457 -53.54 33.53 -6.32
N THR A 458 -53.41 33.98 -7.56
CA THR A 458 -52.25 34.64 -8.21
C THR A 458 -50.86 34.05 -8.00
N ALA A 459 -50.36 33.41 -9.07
CA ALA A 459 -48.96 33.06 -9.26
C ALA A 459 -48.10 34.32 -9.46
N ALA A 460 -47.19 34.55 -8.51
CA ALA A 460 -45.96 35.33 -8.69
C ALA A 460 -44.78 34.35 -8.56
N GLY A 461 -43.74 34.56 -9.38
CA GLY A 461 -42.64 33.62 -9.59
C GLY A 461 -42.00 33.10 -8.30
N GLN A 462 -41.64 31.82 -8.31
CA GLN A 462 -40.79 31.21 -7.30
C GLN A 462 -39.39 31.80 -7.42
N ALA A 463 -39.18 32.92 -6.74
CA ALA A 463 -37.88 33.24 -6.17
C ALA A 463 -37.51 32.10 -5.20
N GLN A 464 -36.29 31.57 -5.37
CA GLN A 464 -35.65 30.77 -4.35
C GLN A 464 -35.75 31.54 -3.03
N VAL A 465 -36.40 30.93 -2.05
CA VAL A 465 -36.42 31.44 -0.68
C VAL A 465 -35.02 31.24 -0.12
N ALA A 466 -34.18 32.26 -0.31
CA ALA A 466 -33.06 32.52 0.57
C ALA A 466 -33.64 32.74 1.98
N PRO A 467 -33.14 32.07 3.03
CA PRO A 467 -33.52 32.42 4.40
C PRO A 467 -32.94 33.80 4.70
N SER A 468 -33.81 34.83 4.65
CA SER A 468 -33.46 36.19 5.03
C SER A 468 -33.35 36.29 6.55
N GLY A 469 -32.11 36.41 7.02
CA GLY A 469 -31.76 37.27 8.16
C GLY A 469 -32.13 36.77 9.55
N SER A 470 -31.36 35.83 10.07
CA SER A 470 -30.63 35.95 11.35
C SER A 470 -29.88 34.64 11.58
N GLU A 471 -28.58 34.74 11.83
CA GLU A 471 -27.63 33.63 12.01
C GLU A 471 -27.23 32.94 10.69
N ARG A 472 -26.34 33.60 9.92
CA ARG A 472 -25.43 32.84 9.05
C ARG A 472 -24.73 31.81 9.93
N ARG A 473 -24.75 30.53 9.53
CA ARG A 473 -24.10 29.48 10.32
C ARG A 473 -22.61 29.83 10.45
N LEU A 474 -22.05 29.61 11.63
CA LEU A 474 -20.63 29.87 11.90
C LEU A 474 -19.74 29.19 10.84
N GLU A 475 -20.11 27.98 10.43
CA GLU A 475 -19.51 27.22 9.32
C GLU A 475 -19.43 28.04 8.03
N GLU A 476 -20.54 28.66 7.58
CA GLU A 476 -20.57 29.46 6.34
C GLU A 476 -19.69 30.70 6.43
N LEU A 477 -19.63 31.34 7.60
CA LEU A 477 -18.77 32.50 7.84
C LEU A 477 -17.28 32.12 7.85
N LEU A 478 -16.96 30.94 8.40
CA LEU A 478 -15.60 30.40 8.39
C LEU A 478 -15.18 29.99 6.97
N GLU A 479 -16.06 29.33 6.22
CA GLU A 479 -15.82 28.96 4.82
C GLU A 479 -15.61 30.19 3.94
N GLU A 480 -16.42 31.25 4.10
CA GLU A 480 -16.27 32.53 3.38
C GLU A 480 -14.92 33.19 3.70
N ALA A 481 -14.52 33.20 4.99
CA ALA A 481 -13.23 33.75 5.40
C ALA A 481 -12.05 32.95 4.82
N MET A 482 -12.12 31.62 4.87
CA MET A 482 -11.05 30.72 4.40
C MET A 482 -10.95 30.66 2.88
N SER A 483 -12.05 30.89 2.15
CA SER A 483 -12.06 30.92 0.68
C SER A 483 -11.09 31.96 0.11
N SER A 484 -10.76 33.01 0.88
CA SER A 484 -9.77 34.02 0.48
C SER A 484 -8.33 33.51 0.36
N LEU A 485 -8.03 32.32 0.90
CA LEU A 485 -6.73 31.61 0.78
C LEU A 485 -6.68 30.69 -0.45
N ILE A 486 -7.83 30.44 -1.09
CA ILE A 486 -7.91 29.68 -2.34
C ILE A 486 -7.72 30.68 -3.47
N ARG A 487 -6.48 30.84 -3.92
CA ARG A 487 -6.13 31.72 -5.03
C ARG A 487 -5.31 30.95 -6.04
N GLU A 488 -5.61 31.15 -7.31
CA GLU A 488 -4.80 30.62 -8.41
C GLU A 488 -3.35 31.15 -8.35
N GLU A 489 -3.17 32.39 -7.89
CA GLU A 489 -1.85 33.05 -7.78
C GLU A 489 -0.94 32.45 -6.69
N THR A 490 -1.52 31.95 -5.58
CA THR A 490 -0.75 31.32 -4.48
C THR A 490 -0.73 29.79 -4.59
N GLY A 491 -1.38 29.24 -5.61
CA GLY A 491 -1.53 27.81 -5.81
C GLY A 491 -2.35 27.12 -4.71
N GLY A 492 -3.11 27.85 -3.90
CA GLY A 492 -3.95 27.32 -2.83
C GLY A 492 -5.18 26.62 -3.42
N ARG A 493 -5.26 25.29 -3.23
CA ARG A 493 -6.31 24.43 -3.79
C ARG A 493 -7.44 24.13 -2.82
N ALA A 494 -7.09 23.98 -1.55
CA ALA A 494 -8.00 23.58 -0.49
C ALA A 494 -7.52 24.10 0.86
N VAL A 495 -8.48 24.40 1.72
CA VAL A 495 -8.26 24.91 3.08
C VAL A 495 -9.16 24.14 4.03
N VAL A 496 -8.60 23.69 5.13
CA VAL A 496 -9.29 22.91 6.14
C VAL A 496 -9.05 23.53 7.51
N LEU A 497 -10.12 23.71 8.28
CA LEU A 497 -10.06 24.06 9.69
C LEU A 497 -10.55 22.88 10.52
N SER A 498 -9.71 22.43 11.45
CA SER A 498 -10.03 21.32 12.35
C SER A 498 -9.66 21.65 13.79
N ASP A 499 -10.29 20.94 14.73
CA ASP A 499 -9.86 20.97 16.13
C ASP A 499 -8.64 20.03 16.37
N THR A 500 -8.11 20.03 17.58
CA THR A 500 -6.99 19.14 17.97
C THR A 500 -7.32 17.66 18.03
N ARG A 501 -8.61 17.30 17.90
CA ARG A 501 -9.09 15.91 17.86
C ARG A 501 -9.38 15.46 16.42
N GLY A 502 -9.09 16.31 15.44
CA GLY A 502 -9.33 16.02 14.03
C GLY A 502 -10.78 16.21 13.58
N LEU A 503 -11.64 16.84 14.39
CA LEU A 503 -12.99 17.20 13.97
C LEU A 503 -12.92 18.35 12.97
N LEU A 504 -13.47 18.13 11.79
CA LEU A 504 -13.59 19.15 10.75
C LEU A 504 -14.62 20.20 11.16
N LEU A 505 -14.19 21.47 11.28
CA LEU A 505 -15.04 22.60 11.65
C LEU A 505 -15.53 23.37 10.43
N ALA A 506 -14.66 23.53 9.44
CA ALA A 506 -14.98 24.18 8.18
C ALA A 506 -14.00 23.75 7.10
N SER A 507 -14.42 23.80 5.84
CA SER A 507 -13.54 23.49 4.71
C SER A 507 -13.90 24.34 3.50
N ALA A 508 -12.90 24.90 2.84
CA ALA A 508 -13.08 25.62 1.59
C ALA A 508 -12.21 24.97 0.52
N GLY A 509 -12.76 24.72 -0.67
CA GLY A 509 -12.03 24.09 -1.76
C GLY A 509 -12.83 24.12 -3.05
N GLU A 510 -12.16 24.11 -4.19
CA GLU A 510 -12.87 23.96 -5.45
C GLU A 510 -13.50 22.56 -5.57
N PRO A 511 -14.68 22.41 -6.20
CA PRO A 511 -15.35 21.11 -6.35
C PRO A 511 -14.48 20.05 -7.05
N LYS A 512 -13.53 20.48 -7.89
CA LYS A 512 -12.59 19.61 -8.60
C LYS A 512 -11.56 18.94 -7.69
N TYR A 513 -11.37 19.46 -6.47
CA TYR A 513 -10.37 18.99 -5.50
C TYR A 513 -10.98 18.35 -4.23
N GLN A 514 -12.24 17.91 -4.25
CA GLN A 514 -12.89 17.31 -3.07
C GLN A 514 -12.15 16.10 -2.47
N ASN A 515 -11.49 15.29 -3.31
CA ASN A 515 -10.69 14.16 -2.83
C ASN A 515 -9.41 14.64 -2.13
N GLU A 516 -8.79 15.70 -2.64
CA GLU A 516 -7.60 16.33 -2.04
C GLU A 516 -7.95 17.01 -0.72
N LEU A 517 -9.13 17.64 -0.63
CA LEU A 517 -9.69 18.23 0.59
C LEU A 517 -9.87 17.17 1.69
N ALA A 518 -10.47 16.02 1.37
CA ALA A 518 -10.68 14.93 2.31
C ALA A 518 -9.35 14.30 2.76
N ALA A 519 -8.39 14.15 1.85
CA ALA A 519 -7.04 13.67 2.17
C ALA A 519 -6.29 14.65 3.06
N ALA A 520 -6.33 15.95 2.75
CA ALA A 520 -5.70 16.99 3.56
C ALA A 520 -6.32 17.04 4.96
N ALA A 521 -7.64 16.97 5.09
CA ALA A 521 -8.31 16.92 6.39
C ALA A 521 -7.87 15.72 7.24
N SER A 522 -7.75 14.53 6.62
CA SER A 522 -7.29 13.31 7.30
C SER A 522 -5.84 13.41 7.77
N VAL A 523 -4.94 13.87 6.89
CA VAL A 523 -3.52 14.04 7.21
C VAL A 523 -3.34 15.06 8.33
N VAL A 524 -4.05 16.18 8.25
CA VAL A 524 -3.96 17.26 9.25
C VAL A 524 -4.45 16.79 10.61
N ALA A 525 -5.57 16.06 10.67
CA ALA A 525 -6.10 15.48 11.90
C ALA A 525 -5.09 14.55 12.59
N GLU A 526 -4.56 13.57 11.85
CA GLU A 526 -3.58 12.62 12.36
C GLU A 526 -2.27 13.30 12.80
N VAL A 527 -1.81 14.26 12.01
CA VAL A 527 -0.53 14.94 12.26
C VAL A 527 -0.64 15.91 13.43
N ALA A 528 -1.77 16.61 13.60
CA ALA A 528 -2.01 17.50 14.72
C ALA A 528 -2.03 16.75 16.07
N GLU A 529 -2.62 15.56 16.11
CA GLU A 529 -2.62 14.72 17.30
C GLU A 529 -1.23 14.14 17.59
N LYS A 530 -0.58 13.54 16.57
CA LYS A 530 0.70 12.84 16.74
C LYS A 530 1.89 13.77 17.00
N VAL A 531 1.93 14.96 16.40
CA VAL A 531 3.04 15.92 16.62
C VAL A 531 3.10 16.36 18.09
N ARG A 532 1.96 16.49 18.77
CA ARG A 532 1.92 16.78 20.22
C ARG A 532 2.43 15.62 21.08
N LEU A 533 2.28 14.38 20.62
CA LEU A 533 2.68 13.18 21.37
C LEU A 533 4.15 12.80 21.15
N LEU A 534 4.68 13.05 19.95
CA LEU A 534 5.99 12.52 19.52
C LEU A 534 7.18 13.42 19.85
N LEU A 535 6.97 14.74 19.93
CA LEU A 535 8.08 15.69 20.07
C LEU A 535 7.85 16.58 21.30
N PRO A 536 8.88 16.78 22.14
CA PRO A 536 8.79 17.65 23.32
C PRO A 536 8.87 19.14 22.92
N PHE A 537 8.04 19.55 21.95
CA PHE A 537 7.87 20.96 21.62
C PHE A 537 6.98 21.62 22.66
N ALA A 538 7.24 22.89 22.98
CA ALA A 538 6.38 23.67 23.85
C ALA A 538 4.98 23.81 23.22
N GLU A 539 4.89 24.42 22.03
CA GLU A 539 3.65 24.51 21.23
C GLU A 539 4.03 24.57 19.73
N PRO A 540 3.53 23.65 18.88
CA PRO A 540 3.77 23.72 17.44
C PRO A 540 3.03 24.93 16.84
N GLN A 541 3.75 25.82 16.14
CA GLN A 541 3.16 27.01 15.50
C GLN A 541 2.76 26.73 14.05
N THR A 542 3.67 26.13 13.28
CA THR A 542 3.47 25.83 11.85
C THR A 542 4.19 24.53 11.48
N LEU A 543 3.57 23.74 10.61
CA LEU A 543 4.13 22.52 10.03
C LEU A 543 3.95 22.54 8.52
N HIS A 544 5.03 22.23 7.80
CA HIS A 544 5.06 22.18 6.35
C HIS A 544 5.37 20.74 5.93
N LEU A 545 4.50 20.13 5.14
CA LEU A 545 4.73 18.84 4.49
C LEU A 545 4.74 19.07 2.99
N SER A 546 5.82 18.68 2.31
CA SER A 546 5.92 18.72 0.85
C SER A 546 6.04 17.32 0.28
N ASP A 547 5.40 17.08 -0.86
CA ASP A 547 5.58 15.86 -1.64
C ASP A 547 6.58 16.07 -2.79
N VAL A 548 6.89 14.99 -3.52
CA VAL A 548 7.77 15.02 -4.70
C VAL A 548 7.21 15.82 -5.89
N ASN A 549 5.93 16.19 -5.85
CA ASN A 549 5.27 17.02 -6.85
C ASN A 549 5.14 18.49 -6.40
N ASN A 550 5.84 18.87 -5.32
CA ASN A 550 5.78 20.19 -4.68
C ASN A 550 4.37 20.58 -4.20
N VAL A 551 3.50 19.61 -3.95
CA VAL A 551 2.25 19.82 -3.22
C VAL A 551 2.60 19.97 -1.75
N ILE A 552 2.19 21.09 -1.18
CA ILE A 552 2.51 21.50 0.18
C ILE A 552 1.23 21.52 1.01
N VAL A 553 1.27 20.82 2.13
CA VAL A 553 0.30 20.97 3.22
C VAL A 553 0.96 21.83 4.28
N LYS A 554 0.49 23.06 4.42
CA LYS A 554 0.93 23.98 5.46
C LYS A 554 -0.13 24.05 6.54
N THR A 555 0.19 23.57 7.74
CA THR A 555 -0.70 23.57 8.90
C THR A 555 -0.23 24.60 9.91
N ARG A 556 -1.12 25.48 10.35
CA ARG A 556 -0.87 26.48 11.38
C ARG A 556 -1.81 26.25 12.56
N TRP A 557 -1.27 26.25 13.77
CA TRP A 557 -2.07 26.16 14.97
C TRP A 557 -2.51 27.55 15.43
N LEU A 558 -3.81 27.71 15.63
CA LEU A 558 -4.46 28.91 16.15
C LEU A 558 -4.87 28.65 17.59
N ARG A 559 -4.44 29.52 18.51
CA ARG A 559 -4.80 29.42 19.93
C ARG A 559 -6.08 30.20 20.18
N LEU A 560 -7.07 29.54 20.77
CA LEU A 560 -8.37 30.11 21.07
C LEU A 560 -8.72 29.79 22.52
N GLU A 561 -8.45 30.72 23.45
CA GLU A 561 -8.67 30.56 24.91
C GLU A 561 -8.20 29.20 25.47
N ASP A 562 -9.10 28.21 25.56
CA ASP A 562 -8.85 26.86 26.08
C ASP A 562 -8.59 25.79 25.00
N ASP A 563 -8.83 26.11 23.72
CA ASP A 563 -8.70 25.20 22.59
C ASP A 563 -7.60 25.63 21.60
N THR A 564 -7.17 24.65 20.80
CA THR A 564 -6.27 24.91 19.66
C THR A 564 -6.93 24.39 18.40
N LEU A 565 -6.91 25.20 17.35
CA LEU A 565 -7.42 24.83 16.03
C LEU A 565 -6.24 24.67 15.08
N ALA A 566 -6.35 23.75 14.12
CA ALA A 566 -5.40 23.58 13.04
C ALA A 566 -6.03 24.11 11.75
N LEU A 567 -5.45 25.19 11.22
CA LEU A 567 -5.77 25.76 9.91
C LEU A 567 -4.74 25.24 8.91
N SER A 568 -5.19 24.47 7.93
CA SER A 568 -4.32 23.85 6.96
C SER A 568 -4.65 24.27 5.54
N VAL A 569 -3.64 24.69 4.81
CA VAL A 569 -3.72 25.11 3.41
C VAL A 569 -2.96 24.09 2.57
N LEU A 570 -3.62 23.55 1.56
CA LEU A 570 -3.06 22.66 0.55
C LEU A 570 -2.82 23.46 -0.73
N GLY A 571 -1.59 23.46 -1.24
CA GLY A 571 -1.25 24.18 -2.46
C GLY A 571 0.16 23.93 -2.99
N PHE A 572 0.69 24.86 -3.78
CA PHE A 572 1.99 24.72 -4.47
C PHE A 572 3.05 25.75 -4.09
N SER A 573 2.75 26.71 -3.21
CA SER A 573 3.69 27.80 -2.89
C SER A 573 4.64 27.42 -1.75
N GLU A 574 5.95 27.47 -2.02
CA GLU A 574 7.01 27.27 -1.02
C GLU A 574 7.33 28.53 -0.20
N ASP A 575 6.99 29.73 -0.68
CA ASP A 575 7.65 30.95 -0.18
C ASP A 575 6.72 31.97 0.49
N MET A 576 7.14 32.34 1.70
CA MET A 576 6.66 33.41 2.60
C MET A 576 5.29 33.21 3.28
N PRO A 577 5.12 33.67 4.53
CA PRO A 577 3.81 33.73 5.17
C PRO A 577 2.91 34.64 4.34
N ASP A 578 1.88 34.08 3.73
CA ASP A 578 0.90 34.85 2.99
C ASP A 578 0.23 35.83 3.98
N PRO A 579 0.30 37.16 3.77
CA PRO A 579 -0.32 38.13 4.66
C PRO A 579 -1.85 37.96 4.75
N THR A 580 -2.45 37.19 3.84
CA THR A 580 -3.86 36.80 3.92
C THR A 580 -4.09 35.65 4.90
N GLU A 581 -3.14 34.73 5.10
CA GLU A 581 -3.22 33.71 6.16
C GLU A 581 -3.33 34.36 7.54
N ASP A 582 -2.57 35.43 7.81
CA ASP A 582 -2.66 36.18 9.06
C ASP A 582 -4.03 36.87 9.23
N LYS A 583 -4.62 37.36 8.13
CA LYS A 583 -5.96 37.97 8.16
C LYS A 583 -7.03 36.91 8.40
N VAL A 584 -6.93 35.75 7.77
CA VAL A 584 -7.86 34.63 7.96
C VAL A 584 -7.72 34.05 9.34
N ALA A 585 -6.50 33.82 9.84
CA ALA A 585 -6.24 33.39 11.21
C ALA A 585 -6.89 34.33 12.25
N LYS A 586 -6.75 35.65 12.07
CA LYS A 586 -7.41 36.65 12.93
C LYS A 586 -8.93 36.63 12.79
N THR A 587 -9.45 36.45 11.58
CA THR A 587 -10.89 36.38 11.32
C THR A 587 -11.51 35.13 11.92
N VAL A 588 -10.88 33.97 11.73
CA VAL A 588 -11.28 32.69 12.33
C VAL A 588 -11.25 32.79 13.85
N SER A 589 -10.16 33.31 14.43
CA SER A 589 -10.06 33.49 15.90
C SER A 589 -11.14 34.44 16.43
N LYS A 590 -11.50 35.48 15.66
CA LYS A 590 -12.58 36.41 16.00
C LYS A 590 -13.95 35.74 15.90
N LEU A 591 -14.22 35.01 14.83
CA LEU A 591 -15.51 34.32 14.64
C LEU A 591 -15.74 33.25 15.71
N MET A 592 -14.70 32.50 16.07
CA MET A 592 -14.76 31.44 17.08
C MET A 592 -14.80 31.97 18.53
N SER A 593 -14.50 33.25 18.78
CA SER A 593 -14.61 33.86 20.12
C SER A 593 -15.95 34.57 20.36
N TYR A 594 -16.78 34.73 19.33
CA TYR A 594 -18.12 35.34 19.44
C TYR A 594 -19.28 34.33 19.31
N GLY A 595 -19.01 33.10 18.88
CA GLY A 595 -19.96 31.99 18.88
C GLY A 595 -19.87 31.20 20.17
#